data_AF-A0A1F8H717-F1
#
_entry.id   AF-A0A1F8H717-F1
#
_cell.length_a   1.000
_cell.length_b   1.000
_cell.length_c   1.000
_cell.angle_alpha   90.00
_cell.angle_beta   90.00
_cell.angle_gamma   90.00
#
_symmetry.space_group_name_H-M   'P 1'
#
loop_
_entity.id
_entity.type
_entity.pdbx_description
1 polymer ?
#
loop_
_entity_poly.entity_id
_entity_poly.type
_entity_poly.pdbx_seq_one_letter_code
_entity_poly.pdbx_strand_id
1 'polypeptide(L)'
;MKITITLFLISLTIFPVMGLAQTSNTQTPLPADVISPKTTAVSPIPIKCGVNTFIVNNECGIGAFKNVHVQCYDGYETALGSDETSCKSSETWQQYAKEVCANRCSTGKEPNIIPKPTTTSRPAPLSPPTAINKPVAVSVNRCDEVARWENKIIYYKKLSGLSDADLKKNGFSREEIEKILQDLLLGLDKIKAQCGNQTGTIAAPGSATTGSVSVAETIKPVVVESGQEISVYYKAKLEKAASAKGEEKQTEELKTLKDEIDGLIANLIKSRKELETSELNALVKEVKVSRGEIKADNITVETTDKKMLVNIGDRPVSIEPTASQVLIRDKGLEVKTGEVVIKENVLNVGGVEVKMSASEVAEKLNFAPKTVELKEENAKAVYSMKIEERRKLFGFIPLNIRKTIAADAGNGQILTERLPWYNFLTTK
;
A
#
# COMPACT_ATOMS: atom_id res chain seq x y z
N MET A 1 -55.32 8.89 1.82
CA MET A 1 -54.69 9.84 2.76
C MET A 1 -54.58 9.13 4.11
N LYS A 2 -53.42 8.58 4.46
CA LYS A 2 -53.18 7.84 5.71
C LYS A 2 -52.09 8.57 6.50
N ILE A 3 -52.47 9.15 7.62
CA ILE A 3 -51.58 9.88 8.52
C ILE A 3 -50.92 8.84 9.44
N THR A 4 -49.60 8.74 9.37
CA THR A 4 -48.80 7.86 10.24
C THR A 4 -48.20 8.72 11.34
N ILE A 5 -48.70 8.56 12.56
CA ILE A 5 -48.21 9.24 13.76
C ILE A 5 -46.98 8.47 14.26
N THR A 6 -45.82 9.13 14.27
CA THR A 6 -44.57 8.55 14.80
C THR A 6 -44.36 9.11 16.20
N LEU A 7 -44.48 8.25 17.21
CA LEU A 7 -44.30 8.59 18.62
C LEU A 7 -42.81 8.46 18.97
N PHE A 8 -42.17 9.58 19.33
CA PHE A 8 -40.79 9.60 19.85
C PHE A 8 -40.82 9.40 21.38
N LEU A 9 -40.34 8.24 21.84
CA LEU A 9 -40.10 7.95 23.25
C LEU A 9 -38.66 8.35 23.61
N ILE A 10 -38.53 9.50 24.26
CA ILE A 10 -37.27 9.98 24.86
C ILE A 10 -37.06 9.20 26.15
N SER A 11 -36.07 8.30 26.13
CA SER A 11 -35.62 7.56 27.32
C SER A 11 -34.48 8.34 27.99
N LEU A 12 -34.81 9.03 29.07
CA LEU A 12 -33.88 9.76 29.93
C LEU A 12 -33.27 8.77 30.95
N THR A 13 -32.06 8.28 30.70
CA THR A 13 -31.33 7.45 31.68
C THR A 13 -30.40 8.33 32.52
N ILE A 14 -30.77 8.50 33.79
CA ILE A 14 -29.95 9.10 34.85
C ILE A 14 -28.96 8.04 35.33
N PHE A 15 -27.66 8.27 35.17
CA PHE A 15 -26.62 7.45 35.79
C PHE A 15 -26.24 8.03 37.17
N PRO A 16 -26.23 7.23 38.25
CA PRO A 16 -25.68 7.67 39.52
C PRO A 16 -24.15 7.67 39.48
N VAL A 17 -23.57 8.78 39.93
CA VAL A 17 -22.16 8.94 40.25
C VAL A 17 -21.84 8.08 41.47
N MET A 18 -21.15 6.96 41.29
CA MET A 18 -20.53 6.21 42.40
C MET A 18 -19.06 6.62 42.51
N GLY A 19 -18.72 7.22 43.64
CA GLY A 19 -17.36 7.59 44.02
C GLY A 19 -16.49 6.36 44.25
N LEU A 20 -15.31 6.36 43.63
CA LEU A 20 -14.24 5.40 43.86
C LEU A 20 -13.50 5.78 45.15
N ALA A 21 -13.62 4.91 46.17
CA ALA A 21 -12.74 4.92 47.32
C ALA A 21 -11.33 4.46 46.90
N GLN A 22 -10.32 5.28 47.18
CA GLN A 22 -8.91 4.93 47.05
C GLN A 22 -8.50 3.96 48.17
N THR A 23 -8.14 2.74 47.83
CA THR A 23 -7.40 1.84 48.72
C THR A 23 -5.90 2.05 48.49
N SER A 24 -5.23 2.60 49.51
CA SER A 24 -3.78 2.74 49.56
C SER A 24 -3.14 1.37 49.82
N ASN A 25 -2.32 0.89 48.89
CA ASN A 25 -1.54 -0.33 49.05
C ASN A 25 -0.20 -0.01 49.74
N THR A 26 -0.06 -0.52 50.96
CA THR A 26 1.20 -0.59 51.71
C THR A 26 2.14 -1.59 51.02
N GLN A 27 3.31 -1.12 50.58
CA GLN A 27 4.39 -1.96 50.07
C GLN A 27 5.20 -2.56 51.23
N THR A 28 5.25 -3.89 51.29
CA THR A 28 6.17 -4.67 52.12
C THR A 28 7.51 -4.83 51.37
N PRO A 29 8.67 -4.55 52.00
CA PRO A 29 9.96 -4.78 51.36
C PRO A 29 10.34 -6.27 51.45
N LEU A 30 10.69 -6.86 50.30
CA LEU A 30 11.31 -8.19 50.19
C LEU A 30 12.84 -8.08 50.30
N PRO A 31 13.51 -9.12 50.80
CA PRO A 31 14.94 -9.10 51.10
C PRO A 31 15.80 -9.21 49.83
N ALA A 32 16.95 -8.56 49.87
CA ALA A 32 17.96 -8.59 48.83
C ALA A 32 18.68 -9.95 48.80
N ASP A 33 18.49 -10.71 47.73
CA ASP A 33 19.33 -11.87 47.41
C ASP A 33 20.53 -11.44 46.57
N VAL A 34 21.71 -11.70 47.11
CA VAL A 34 23.03 -11.48 46.51
C VAL A 34 23.28 -12.60 45.51
N ILE A 35 23.30 -12.30 44.20
CA ILE A 35 23.66 -13.26 43.15
C ILE A 35 25.06 -12.94 42.63
N SER A 36 25.96 -13.92 42.77
CA SER A 36 27.31 -13.93 42.17
C SER A 36 27.27 -13.92 40.63
N PRO A 37 28.25 -13.28 39.96
CA PRO A 37 28.28 -13.19 38.51
C PRO A 37 28.60 -14.56 37.88
N LYS A 38 27.61 -15.13 37.19
CA LYS A 38 27.78 -16.31 36.35
C LYS A 38 28.26 -15.87 34.97
N THR A 39 29.48 -16.24 34.60
CA THR A 39 30.05 -16.01 33.27
C THR A 39 29.25 -16.78 32.22
N THR A 40 28.49 -16.05 31.40
CA THR A 40 27.75 -16.61 30.26
C THR A 40 28.71 -16.81 29.10
N ALA A 41 28.92 -18.07 28.70
CA ALA A 41 29.56 -18.39 27.43
C ALA A 41 28.70 -17.82 26.28
N VAL A 42 29.28 -16.90 25.50
CA VAL A 42 28.63 -16.31 24.32
C VAL A 42 28.49 -17.39 23.27
N SER A 43 27.28 -17.91 23.10
CA SER A 43 26.92 -18.76 21.98
C SER A 43 27.11 -17.96 20.69
N PRO A 44 27.81 -18.48 19.66
CA PRO A 44 28.01 -17.76 18.41
C PRO A 44 26.64 -17.43 17.80
N ILE A 45 26.38 -16.13 17.63
CA ILE A 45 25.16 -15.65 16.99
C ILE A 45 25.20 -16.16 15.54
N PRO A 46 24.15 -16.85 15.06
CA PRO A 46 24.11 -17.30 13.67
C PRO A 46 24.21 -16.08 12.76
N ILE A 47 25.27 -16.02 11.96
CA ILE A 47 25.52 -14.94 11.00
C ILE A 47 24.45 -15.06 9.92
N LYS A 48 23.52 -14.11 9.88
CA LYS A 48 22.55 -14.00 8.79
C LYS A 48 23.31 -13.56 7.54
N CYS A 49 23.20 -14.34 6.47
CA CYS A 49 23.78 -14.03 5.18
C CYS A 49 22.70 -13.75 4.15
N GLY A 50 22.96 -12.77 3.28
CA GLY A 50 22.04 -12.37 2.22
C GLY A 50 21.91 -10.86 2.08
N VAL A 51 20.97 -10.46 1.24
CA VAL A 51 20.61 -9.05 1.01
C VAL A 51 19.69 -8.60 2.14
N ASN A 52 20.05 -7.50 2.81
CA ASN A 52 19.23 -6.82 3.81
C ASN A 52 18.34 -5.75 3.15
N THR A 53 18.93 -4.89 2.31
CA THR A 53 18.23 -3.78 1.64
C THR A 53 18.51 -3.82 0.14
N PHE A 54 17.47 -3.62 -0.67
CA PHE A 54 17.53 -3.65 -2.13
C PHE A 54 16.69 -2.50 -2.70
N ILE A 55 17.32 -1.54 -3.36
CA ILE A 55 16.66 -0.36 -3.94
C ILE A 55 17.13 -0.17 -5.37
N VAL A 56 16.24 -0.35 -6.33
CA VAL A 56 16.50 -0.07 -7.74
C VAL A 56 16.26 1.41 -8.04
N ASN A 57 17.11 2.03 -8.87
CA ASN A 57 16.95 3.42 -9.28
C ASN A 57 17.11 3.58 -10.80
N ASN A 58 16.70 4.75 -11.31
CA ASN A 58 16.81 5.14 -12.70
C ASN A 58 16.09 4.17 -13.65
N GLU A 59 14.75 4.14 -13.54
CA GLU A 59 13.87 3.36 -14.43
C GLU A 59 14.10 3.77 -15.90
N CYS A 60 14.24 2.79 -16.78
CA CYS A 60 14.56 3.01 -18.19
C CYS A 60 13.62 2.26 -19.16
N GLY A 61 12.43 1.89 -18.69
CA GLY A 61 11.40 1.22 -19.46
C GLY A 61 10.65 0.19 -18.62
N ILE A 62 9.75 -0.58 -19.27
CA ILE A 62 8.82 -1.57 -18.68
C ILE A 62 9.50 -2.45 -17.62
N GLY A 63 9.49 -2.01 -16.35
CA GLY A 63 10.07 -2.74 -15.21
C GLY A 63 11.60 -2.90 -15.22
N ALA A 64 12.34 -2.04 -15.94
CA ALA A 64 13.80 -2.10 -16.04
C ALA A 64 14.48 -0.88 -15.40
N PHE A 65 15.65 -1.10 -14.79
CA PHE A 65 16.38 -0.11 -14.00
C PHE A 65 17.85 -0.07 -14.41
N LYS A 66 18.48 1.10 -14.35
CA LYS A 66 19.90 1.26 -14.73
C LYS A 66 20.87 0.90 -13.63
N ASN A 67 20.48 1.06 -12.37
CA ASN A 67 21.34 0.72 -11.24
C ASN A 67 20.54 0.31 -10.00
N VAL A 68 21.25 -0.29 -9.05
CA VAL A 68 20.68 -0.77 -7.79
C VAL A 68 21.63 -0.49 -6.64
N HIS A 69 21.08 -0.05 -5.51
CA HIS A 69 21.78 0.03 -4.24
C HIS A 69 21.44 -1.22 -3.41
N VAL A 70 22.47 -1.87 -2.89
CA VAL A 70 22.37 -3.14 -2.15
C VAL A 70 23.09 -2.99 -0.82
N GLN A 71 22.41 -3.35 0.27
CA GLN A 71 23.02 -3.52 1.59
C GLN A 71 22.89 -4.99 2.00
N CYS A 72 24.00 -5.63 2.37
CA CYS A 72 24.02 -7.00 2.88
C CYS A 72 23.80 -7.04 4.40
N TYR A 73 23.43 -8.19 4.97
CA TYR A 73 23.25 -8.33 6.43
C TYR A 73 24.52 -8.13 7.27
N ASP A 74 25.70 -8.18 6.66
CA ASP A 74 26.99 -7.86 7.30
C ASP A 74 27.27 -6.35 7.36
N GLY A 75 26.33 -5.51 6.89
CA GLY A 75 26.46 -4.05 6.82
C GLY A 75 27.22 -3.54 5.59
N TYR A 76 27.64 -4.41 4.68
CA TYR A 76 28.28 -4.01 3.43
C TYR A 76 27.28 -3.33 2.49
N GLU A 77 27.64 -2.17 1.97
CA GLU A 77 26.85 -1.42 0.99
C GLU A 77 27.59 -1.31 -0.35
N THR A 78 26.85 -1.47 -1.44
CA THR A 78 27.39 -1.25 -2.78
C THR A 78 26.30 -0.75 -3.73
N ALA A 79 26.72 -0.05 -4.79
CA ALA A 79 25.87 0.32 -5.90
C ALA A 79 26.34 -0.44 -7.15
N LEU A 80 25.43 -1.14 -7.82
CA LEU A 80 25.70 -1.88 -9.05
C LEU A 80 25.08 -1.16 -10.24
N GLY A 81 25.84 -1.05 -11.34
CA GLY A 81 25.44 -0.37 -12.58
C GLY A 81 26.00 1.05 -12.69
N SER A 82 26.87 1.29 -13.68
CA SER A 82 27.51 2.59 -13.94
C SER A 82 27.16 3.20 -15.30
N ASP A 83 26.63 2.42 -16.25
CA ASP A 83 26.61 2.83 -17.66
C ASP A 83 25.18 2.94 -18.21
N GLU A 84 24.97 3.82 -19.19
CA GLU A 84 23.65 4.09 -19.81
C GLU A 84 22.99 2.87 -20.48
N THR A 85 23.76 1.80 -20.73
CA THR A 85 23.31 0.54 -21.35
C THR A 85 22.89 -0.53 -20.34
N SER A 86 22.93 -0.24 -19.03
CA SER A 86 22.73 -1.22 -17.96
C SER A 86 21.27 -1.55 -17.62
N CYS A 87 20.33 -1.30 -18.54
CA CYS A 87 18.91 -1.53 -18.28
C CYS A 87 18.59 -3.01 -18.08
N LYS A 88 18.27 -3.38 -16.83
CA LYS A 88 17.96 -4.75 -16.43
C LYS A 88 16.69 -4.77 -15.57
N SER A 89 15.96 -5.88 -15.61
CA SER A 89 14.75 -6.03 -14.78
C SER A 89 15.11 -6.06 -13.28
N SER A 90 14.13 -5.78 -12.41
CA SER A 90 14.31 -5.88 -10.96
C SER A 90 14.76 -7.28 -10.54
N GLU A 91 14.26 -8.35 -11.18
CA GLU A 91 14.64 -9.74 -10.88
C GLU A 91 16.12 -9.99 -11.20
N THR A 92 16.61 -9.45 -12.32
CA THR A 92 18.01 -9.57 -12.72
C THR A 92 18.91 -8.84 -11.71
N TRP A 93 18.52 -7.64 -11.29
CA TRP A 93 19.24 -6.91 -10.25
C TRP A 93 19.24 -7.64 -8.91
N GLN A 94 18.13 -8.28 -8.56
CA GLN A 94 18.02 -9.05 -7.32
C GLN A 94 18.95 -10.28 -7.33
N GLN A 95 19.14 -10.92 -8.49
CA GLN A 95 20.13 -12.00 -8.64
C GLN A 95 21.56 -11.49 -8.42
N TYR A 96 21.93 -10.36 -9.01
CA TYR A 96 23.25 -9.76 -8.80
C TYR A 96 23.47 -9.34 -7.35
N ALA A 97 22.46 -8.76 -6.71
CA ALA A 97 22.51 -8.41 -5.29
C ALA A 97 22.75 -9.64 -4.41
N LYS A 98 22.03 -10.75 -4.69
CA LYS A 98 22.21 -12.03 -3.99
C LYS A 98 23.62 -12.59 -4.19
N GLU A 99 24.14 -12.55 -5.41
CA GLU A 99 25.49 -13.03 -5.72
C GLU A 99 26.57 -12.24 -4.99
N VAL A 100 26.49 -10.90 -5.00
CA VAL A 100 27.44 -10.04 -4.30
C VAL A 100 27.42 -10.31 -2.78
N CYS A 101 26.25 -10.42 -2.16
CA CYS A 101 26.16 -10.72 -0.73
C CYS A 101 26.58 -12.17 -0.38
N ALA A 102 26.29 -13.15 -1.26
CA ALA A 102 26.65 -14.56 -1.04
C ALA A 102 28.16 -14.80 -1.16
N ASN A 103 28.81 -14.14 -2.13
CA ASN A 103 30.27 -14.22 -2.31
C ASN A 103 31.00 -13.65 -1.08
N ARG A 104 30.47 -12.61 -0.46
CA ARG A 104 31.02 -12.09 0.81
C ARG A 104 30.85 -13.07 1.96
N CYS A 105 29.64 -13.62 2.13
CA CYS A 105 29.37 -14.59 3.17
C CYS A 105 30.30 -15.83 3.11
N SER A 106 30.65 -16.27 1.90
CA SER A 106 31.46 -17.47 1.69
C SER A 106 32.95 -17.29 2.01
N THR A 107 33.45 -16.06 2.08
CA THR A 107 34.90 -15.81 2.23
C THR A 107 35.42 -15.84 3.67
N GLY A 108 34.56 -16.01 4.69
CA GLY A 108 34.94 -16.36 6.06
C GLY A 108 36.02 -15.48 6.71
N LYS A 109 36.35 -14.32 6.14
CA LYS A 109 37.30 -13.38 6.73
C LYS A 109 36.54 -12.59 7.78
N GLU A 110 36.87 -12.90 9.03
CA GLU A 110 36.55 -12.10 10.20
C GLU A 110 36.59 -10.61 9.87
N PRO A 111 35.55 -9.83 10.20
CA PRO A 111 35.50 -8.42 9.88
C PRO A 111 36.63 -7.73 10.62
N ASN A 112 37.73 -7.48 9.92
CA ASN A 112 38.70 -6.49 10.36
C ASN A 112 37.91 -5.18 10.36
N ILE A 113 37.54 -4.70 11.54
CA ILE A 113 36.93 -3.40 11.75
C ILE A 113 37.99 -2.37 11.36
N ILE A 114 38.13 -2.15 10.05
CA ILE A 114 38.89 -1.05 9.51
C ILE A 114 38.02 0.18 9.78
N PRO A 115 38.51 1.17 10.55
CA PRO A 115 37.78 2.39 10.77
C PRO A 115 37.45 3.01 9.41
N LYS A 116 36.15 3.27 9.21
CA LYS A 116 35.58 4.03 8.10
C LYS A 116 36.59 5.07 7.61
N PRO A 117 37.14 4.97 6.38
CA PRO A 117 37.95 6.05 5.86
C PRO A 117 37.05 7.27 5.77
N THR A 118 37.32 8.25 6.62
CA THR A 118 36.82 9.61 6.46
C THR A 118 37.41 10.14 5.16
N THR A 119 36.71 9.92 4.05
CA THR A 119 36.92 10.70 2.84
C THR A 119 36.46 12.13 3.13
N THR A 120 37.33 12.90 3.77
CA THR A 120 37.34 14.36 3.65
C THR A 120 37.73 14.68 2.22
N SER A 121 36.77 14.55 1.30
CA SER A 121 36.89 15.10 -0.04
C SER A 121 36.85 16.61 0.09
N ARG A 122 38.01 17.24 -0.01
CA ARG A 122 38.16 18.65 -0.39
C ARG A 122 37.21 18.92 -1.57
N PRO A 123 36.38 20.00 -1.56
CA PRO A 123 35.50 20.30 -2.67
C PRO A 123 36.33 20.45 -3.94
N ALA A 124 36.16 19.52 -4.87
CA ALA A 124 36.65 19.70 -6.23
C ALA A 124 35.95 20.95 -6.81
N PRO A 125 36.65 21.80 -7.57
CA PRO A 125 36.03 22.92 -8.26
C PRO A 125 34.86 22.40 -9.09
N LEU A 126 33.67 23.00 -8.88
CA LEU A 126 32.47 22.72 -9.66
C LEU A 126 32.84 22.76 -11.14
N SER A 127 32.84 21.59 -11.77
CA SER A 127 32.88 21.52 -13.22
C SER A 127 31.64 22.25 -13.75
N PRO A 128 31.75 23.04 -14.82
CA PRO A 128 30.60 23.69 -15.43
C PRO A 128 29.50 22.64 -15.70
N PRO A 129 28.22 22.99 -15.52
CA PRO A 129 27.12 22.03 -15.64
C PRO A 129 27.23 21.32 -16.98
N THR A 130 27.44 20.01 -16.92
CA THR A 130 27.42 19.14 -18.09
C THR A 130 26.08 19.37 -18.78
N ALA A 131 26.13 19.79 -20.05
CA ALA A 131 24.96 20.08 -20.84
C ALA A 131 23.98 18.90 -20.74
N ILE A 132 22.80 19.17 -20.16
CA ILE A 132 21.71 18.21 -20.05
C ILE A 132 21.43 17.73 -21.47
N ASN A 133 21.78 16.47 -21.75
CA ASN A 133 21.52 15.86 -23.04
C ASN A 133 20.02 16.03 -23.35
N LYS A 134 19.75 16.67 -24.49
CA LYS A 134 18.41 16.97 -24.99
C LYS A 134 17.57 15.69 -24.92
N PRO A 135 16.37 15.72 -24.33
CA PRO A 135 15.57 14.51 -24.12
C PRO A 135 15.38 13.79 -25.46
N VAL A 136 15.83 12.55 -25.52
CA VAL A 136 15.59 11.67 -26.66
C VAL A 136 14.08 11.51 -26.75
N ALA A 137 13.48 12.09 -27.79
CA ALA A 137 12.06 11.99 -28.04
C ALA A 137 11.73 10.53 -28.38
N VAL A 138 11.27 9.77 -27.39
CA VAL A 138 10.73 8.43 -27.61
C VAL A 138 9.43 8.60 -28.41
N SER A 139 9.44 8.18 -29.67
CA SER A 139 8.22 8.16 -30.48
C SER A 139 7.30 7.06 -29.97
N VAL A 140 6.33 7.41 -29.12
CA VAL A 140 5.29 6.48 -28.69
C VAL A 140 4.30 6.30 -29.84
N ASN A 141 4.14 5.07 -30.32
CA ASN A 141 3.10 4.73 -31.29
C ASN A 141 1.73 4.82 -30.61
N ARG A 142 1.07 5.98 -30.74
CA ARG A 142 -0.24 6.24 -30.14
C ARG A 142 -1.39 5.49 -30.82
N CYS A 143 -1.16 4.85 -31.96
CA CYS A 143 -2.24 4.18 -32.69
C CYS A 143 -2.69 2.86 -32.06
N ASP A 144 -1.82 2.24 -31.27
CA ASP A 144 -2.19 1.10 -30.44
C ASP A 144 -3.15 1.49 -29.30
N GLU A 145 -3.22 2.78 -28.94
CA GLU A 145 -4.17 3.28 -27.93
C GLU A 145 -5.62 3.32 -28.45
N VAL A 146 -5.85 3.42 -29.77
CA VAL A 146 -7.20 3.50 -30.36
C VAL A 146 -8.08 2.34 -29.89
N ALA A 147 -7.55 1.11 -29.97
CA ALA A 147 -8.26 -0.09 -29.53
C ALA A 147 -8.58 -0.04 -28.02
N ARG A 148 -7.68 0.51 -27.19
CA ARG A 148 -7.91 0.65 -25.75
C ARG A 148 -9.07 1.62 -25.48
N TRP A 149 -9.12 2.75 -26.18
CA TRP A 149 -10.21 3.72 -26.03
C TRP A 149 -11.55 3.18 -26.53
N GLU A 150 -11.58 2.43 -27.64
CA GLU A 150 -12.80 1.79 -28.13
C GLU A 150 -13.34 0.75 -27.13
N ASN A 151 -12.46 -0.05 -26.52
CA ASN A 151 -12.85 -0.98 -25.46
C ASN A 151 -13.42 -0.27 -24.23
N LYS A 152 -12.81 0.85 -23.80
CA LYS A 152 -13.33 1.71 -22.72
C LYS A 152 -14.74 2.21 -23.05
N ILE A 153 -14.97 2.71 -24.26
CA ILE A 153 -16.30 3.17 -24.71
C ILE A 153 -17.32 2.04 -24.65
N ILE A 154 -16.98 0.85 -25.13
CA ILE A 154 -17.88 -0.32 -25.09
C ILE A 154 -18.27 -0.66 -23.65
N TYR A 155 -17.32 -0.64 -22.72
CA TYR A 155 -17.58 -0.91 -21.30
C TYR A 155 -18.55 0.11 -20.69
N TYR A 156 -18.29 1.41 -20.85
CA TYR A 156 -19.17 2.46 -20.30
C TYR A 156 -20.53 2.51 -20.99
N LYS A 157 -20.60 2.14 -22.27
CA LYS A 157 -21.88 2.00 -22.97
C LYS A 157 -22.72 0.87 -22.37
N LYS A 158 -22.10 -0.25 -21.97
CA LYS A 158 -22.80 -1.32 -21.22
C LYS A 158 -23.29 -0.81 -19.86
N LEU A 159 -22.46 -0.08 -19.11
CA LEU A 159 -22.88 0.52 -17.84
C LEU A 159 -24.06 1.48 -18.00
N SER A 160 -24.06 2.32 -19.05
CA SER A 160 -25.16 3.26 -19.33
C SER A 160 -26.53 2.60 -19.53
N GLY A 161 -26.55 1.32 -19.90
CA GLY A 161 -27.77 0.52 -20.03
C GLY A 161 -28.31 -0.05 -18.71
N LEU A 162 -27.60 0.11 -17.58
CA LEU A 162 -28.03 -0.39 -16.27
C LEU A 162 -29.08 0.54 -15.61
N SER A 163 -29.81 -0.02 -14.65
CA SER A 163 -30.74 0.73 -13.80
C SER A 163 -29.98 1.69 -12.86
N ASP A 164 -30.61 2.78 -12.43
CA ASP A 164 -29.97 3.75 -11.52
C ASP A 164 -29.56 3.10 -10.18
N ALA A 165 -30.32 2.09 -9.73
CA ALA A 165 -29.99 1.33 -8.53
C ALA A 165 -28.70 0.52 -8.72
N ASP A 166 -28.50 -0.09 -9.89
CA ASP A 166 -27.29 -0.86 -10.18
C ASP A 166 -26.09 0.05 -10.49
N LEU A 167 -26.32 1.20 -11.13
CA LEU A 167 -25.29 2.22 -11.30
C LEU A 167 -24.77 2.72 -9.95
N LYS A 168 -25.68 3.00 -9.01
CA LYS A 168 -25.34 3.41 -7.65
C LYS A 168 -24.53 2.34 -6.92
N LYS A 169 -24.82 1.05 -7.12
CA LYS A 169 -23.98 -0.04 -6.56
C LYS A 169 -22.56 -0.03 -7.12
N ASN A 170 -22.39 0.36 -8.38
CA ASN A 170 -21.08 0.51 -9.00
C ASN A 170 -20.41 1.87 -8.69
N GLY A 171 -21.05 2.74 -7.90
CA GLY A 171 -20.50 4.03 -7.51
C GLY A 171 -20.58 5.12 -8.59
N PHE A 172 -21.44 4.95 -9.60
CA PHE A 172 -21.64 5.90 -10.68
C PHE A 172 -23.06 6.49 -10.70
N SER A 173 -23.17 7.76 -11.06
CA SER A 173 -24.43 8.36 -11.51
C SER A 173 -24.60 8.21 -13.03
N ARG A 174 -25.83 8.34 -13.53
CA ARG A 174 -26.11 8.28 -14.96
C ARG A 174 -25.47 9.45 -15.70
N GLU A 175 -25.52 10.64 -15.11
CA GLU A 175 -24.91 11.87 -15.61
C GLU A 175 -23.38 11.75 -15.66
N GLU A 176 -22.77 11.13 -14.64
CA GLU A 176 -21.33 10.84 -14.63
C GLU A 176 -20.93 9.93 -15.80
N ILE A 177 -21.70 8.87 -16.07
CA ILE A 177 -21.43 7.94 -17.18
C ILE A 177 -21.58 8.62 -18.53
N GLU A 178 -22.62 9.43 -18.71
CA GLU A 178 -22.84 10.17 -19.96
C GLU A 178 -21.67 11.13 -20.22
N LYS A 179 -21.22 11.85 -19.19
CA LYS A 179 -20.04 12.71 -19.28
C LYS A 179 -18.78 11.93 -19.63
N ILE A 180 -18.53 10.79 -18.98
CA ILE A 180 -17.40 9.90 -19.29
C ILE A 180 -17.45 9.44 -20.75
N LEU A 181 -18.62 9.04 -21.26
CA LEU A 181 -18.77 8.61 -22.65
C LEU A 181 -18.48 9.73 -23.65
N GLN A 182 -18.97 10.94 -23.38
CA GLN A 182 -18.68 12.11 -24.22
C GLN A 182 -17.18 12.42 -24.24
N ASP A 183 -16.54 12.46 -23.08
CA ASP A 183 -15.10 12.70 -22.96
C ASP A 183 -14.28 11.59 -23.67
N LEU A 184 -14.72 10.33 -23.55
CA LEU A 184 -14.07 9.19 -24.22
C LEU A 184 -14.17 9.30 -25.75
N LEU A 185 -15.33 9.64 -26.29
CA LEU A 185 -15.52 9.82 -27.73
C LEU A 185 -14.67 10.97 -28.27
N LEU A 186 -14.67 12.12 -27.58
CA LEU A 186 -13.84 13.27 -27.94
C LEU A 186 -12.34 12.95 -27.91
N GLY A 187 -11.88 12.19 -26.93
CA GLY A 187 -10.48 11.76 -26.86
C GLY A 187 -10.10 10.75 -27.96
N LEU A 188 -10.99 9.80 -28.28
CA LEU A 188 -10.80 8.86 -29.37
C LEU A 188 -10.64 9.58 -30.72
N ASP A 189 -11.48 10.58 -31.00
CA ASP A 189 -11.39 11.37 -32.23
C ASP A 189 -10.05 12.11 -32.34
N LYS A 190 -9.54 12.64 -31.22
CA LYS A 190 -8.20 13.26 -31.18
C LYS A 190 -7.09 12.25 -31.49
N ILE A 191 -7.16 11.04 -30.94
CA ILE A 191 -6.16 9.99 -31.21
C ILE A 191 -6.22 9.55 -32.67
N LYS A 192 -7.42 9.31 -33.21
CA LYS A 192 -7.61 8.93 -34.62
C LYS A 192 -7.07 9.99 -35.57
N ALA A 193 -7.29 11.28 -35.27
CA ALA A 193 -6.71 12.38 -36.05
C ALA A 193 -5.17 12.40 -35.99
N GLN A 194 -4.57 12.11 -34.84
CA GLN A 194 -3.11 12.01 -34.70
C GLN A 194 -2.54 10.81 -35.50
N CYS A 195 -3.26 9.71 -35.56
CA CYS A 195 -2.87 8.51 -36.31
C CYS A 195 -2.94 8.69 -37.84
N GLY A 196 -3.96 9.39 -38.34
CA GLY A 196 -4.07 9.69 -39.77
C GLY A 196 -2.89 10.51 -40.31
N ASN A 197 -2.25 11.32 -39.47
CA ASN A 197 -1.11 12.15 -39.86
C ASN A 197 0.23 11.40 -39.86
N GLN A 198 0.32 10.21 -39.24
CA GLN A 198 1.56 9.42 -39.19
C GLN A 198 1.77 8.54 -40.42
N THR A 199 0.71 8.21 -41.16
CA THR A 199 0.77 7.33 -42.34
C THR A 199 1.34 8.01 -43.59
N GLY A 200 1.62 9.32 -43.54
CA GLY A 200 2.05 10.12 -44.70
C GLY A 200 3.55 10.39 -44.85
N THR A 201 4.40 10.08 -43.87
CA THR A 201 5.80 10.57 -43.88
C THR A 201 6.81 9.44 -43.69
N ILE A 202 6.90 8.54 -44.68
CA ILE A 202 8.12 7.76 -44.93
C ILE A 202 8.80 8.41 -46.14
N ALA A 203 9.30 9.63 -45.96
CA ALA A 203 10.15 10.28 -46.94
C ALA A 203 11.62 10.08 -46.55
N ALA A 204 12.44 9.84 -47.58
CA ALA A 204 13.82 9.35 -47.54
C ALA A 204 14.74 9.97 -46.46
N PRO A 205 15.73 9.20 -45.95
CA PRO A 205 16.69 9.66 -44.95
C PRO A 205 17.63 10.71 -45.58
N GLY A 206 17.42 11.99 -45.29
CA GLY A 206 18.36 13.01 -45.74
C GLY A 206 17.87 14.45 -45.63
N SER A 207 17.62 14.96 -44.43
CA SER A 207 18.01 16.31 -44.01
C SER A 207 17.56 16.58 -42.57
N ALA A 208 18.50 16.87 -41.67
CA ALA A 208 18.19 17.22 -40.29
C ALA A 208 17.70 18.68 -40.20
N THR A 209 16.42 18.89 -40.52
CA THR A 209 15.79 20.19 -40.28
C THR A 209 15.42 20.27 -38.79
N THR A 210 16.05 21.20 -38.08
CA THR A 210 15.83 21.54 -36.67
C THR A 210 14.47 22.21 -36.47
N GLY A 211 13.38 21.49 -36.78
CA GLY A 211 12.01 21.92 -36.54
C GLY A 211 11.68 21.75 -35.06
N SER A 212 11.21 22.84 -34.44
CA SER A 212 10.56 22.82 -33.13
C SER A 212 9.43 21.78 -33.15
N VAL A 213 9.66 20.60 -32.56
CA VAL A 213 8.62 19.59 -32.35
C VAL A 213 7.61 20.19 -31.39
N SER A 214 6.43 20.54 -31.89
CA SER A 214 5.30 20.88 -31.06
C SER A 214 5.01 19.69 -30.16
N VAL A 215 5.18 19.87 -28.85
CA VAL A 215 4.90 18.84 -27.84
C VAL A 215 3.44 18.43 -28.01
N ALA A 216 3.22 17.22 -28.53
CA ALA A 216 1.89 16.69 -28.78
C ALA A 216 1.10 16.70 -27.46
N GLU A 217 -0.02 17.43 -27.46
CA GLU A 217 -0.87 17.57 -26.28
C GLU A 217 -1.18 16.19 -25.67
N THR A 218 -0.88 16.03 -24.39
CA THR A 218 -1.19 14.82 -23.63
C THR A 218 -2.69 14.76 -23.39
N ILE A 219 -3.30 13.66 -23.83
CA ILE A 219 -4.74 13.45 -23.74
C ILE A 219 -5.05 13.00 -22.31
N LYS A 220 -6.05 13.66 -21.70
CA LYS A 220 -6.52 13.31 -20.36
C LYS A 220 -7.09 11.89 -20.37
N PRO A 221 -6.64 10.99 -19.48
CA PRO A 221 -7.27 9.70 -19.31
C PRO A 221 -8.66 9.92 -18.70
N VAL A 222 -9.73 9.57 -19.42
CA VAL A 222 -11.10 9.74 -18.92
C VAL A 222 -11.44 8.62 -17.93
N VAL A 223 -10.94 7.43 -18.21
CA VAL A 223 -11.09 6.23 -17.39
C VAL A 223 -9.69 5.71 -17.15
N VAL A 224 -9.28 5.74 -15.90
CA VAL A 224 -7.97 5.28 -15.50
C VAL A 224 -8.03 3.78 -15.35
N GLU A 225 -7.21 3.08 -16.12
CA GLU A 225 -7.03 1.65 -15.92
C GLU A 225 -5.97 1.37 -14.86
N SER A 226 -4.94 2.19 -14.71
CA SER A 226 -3.85 1.94 -13.77
C SER A 226 -3.29 3.22 -13.18
N GLY A 227 -2.65 3.13 -12.02
CA GLY A 227 -2.00 4.28 -11.41
C GLY A 227 -0.92 4.91 -12.32
N GLN A 228 -0.25 4.09 -13.14
CA GLN A 228 0.77 4.52 -14.10
C GLN A 228 0.21 5.47 -15.17
N GLU A 229 -1.01 5.25 -15.64
CA GLU A 229 -1.65 6.17 -16.61
C GLU A 229 -1.80 7.58 -16.01
N ILE A 230 -2.19 7.67 -14.72
CA ILE A 230 -2.28 8.96 -14.00
C ILE A 230 -0.88 9.56 -13.86
N SER A 231 0.12 8.77 -13.44
CA SER A 231 1.48 9.28 -13.24
C SER A 231 2.09 9.85 -14.53
N VAL A 232 1.91 9.19 -15.67
CA VAL A 232 2.40 9.66 -16.98
C VAL A 232 1.71 10.96 -17.39
N TYR A 233 0.37 11.00 -17.28
CA TYR A 233 -0.40 12.22 -17.57
C TYR A 233 0.04 13.39 -16.67
N TYR A 234 0.22 13.13 -15.37
CA TYR A 234 0.64 14.12 -14.39
C TYR A 234 2.01 14.70 -14.72
N LYS A 235 3.01 13.85 -14.98
CA LYS A 235 4.38 14.31 -15.31
C LYS A 235 4.36 15.28 -16.50
N ALA A 236 3.66 14.93 -17.57
CA ALA A 236 3.57 15.78 -18.76
C ALA A 236 2.84 17.11 -18.49
N LYS A 237 1.78 17.10 -17.68
CA LYS A 237 1.05 18.33 -17.30
C LYS A 237 1.85 19.21 -16.35
N LEU A 238 2.59 18.61 -15.42
CA LEU A 238 3.45 19.33 -14.50
C LEU A 238 4.59 20.04 -15.23
N GLU A 239 5.22 19.40 -16.21
CA GLU A 239 6.22 20.03 -17.09
C GLU A 239 5.64 21.24 -17.84
N LYS A 240 4.40 21.11 -18.34
CA LYS A 240 3.69 22.21 -18.99
C LYS A 240 3.42 23.37 -18.03
N ALA A 241 2.91 23.08 -16.83
CA ALA A 241 2.61 24.09 -15.81
C ALA A 241 3.89 24.76 -15.29
N ALA A 242 4.99 24.01 -15.12
CA ALA A 242 6.29 24.55 -14.74
C ALA A 242 6.89 25.47 -15.82
N SER A 243 6.46 25.32 -17.07
CA SER A 243 6.87 26.16 -18.19
C SER A 243 5.97 27.40 -18.38
N ALA A 244 4.88 27.53 -17.61
CA ALA A 244 4.00 28.69 -17.69
C ALA A 244 4.69 29.93 -17.10
N LYS A 245 4.60 31.07 -17.80
CA LYS A 245 5.16 32.34 -17.32
C LYS A 245 4.23 33.00 -16.31
N GLY A 246 4.71 33.20 -15.09
CA GLY A 246 4.04 33.94 -14.01
C GLY A 246 3.62 33.05 -12.85
N GLU A 247 3.98 33.44 -11.62
CA GLU A 247 3.78 32.65 -10.39
C GLU A 247 2.29 32.40 -10.08
N GLU A 248 1.43 33.41 -10.28
CA GLU A 248 -0.02 33.28 -10.04
C GLU A 248 -0.64 32.26 -10.99
N LYS A 249 -0.33 32.36 -12.29
CA LYS A 249 -0.83 31.45 -13.31
C LYS A 249 -0.31 30.02 -13.09
N GLN A 250 0.96 29.87 -12.72
CA GLN A 250 1.53 28.58 -12.37
C GLN A 250 0.80 27.96 -11.17
N THR A 251 0.50 28.76 -10.13
CA THR A 251 -0.22 28.30 -8.95
C THR A 251 -1.65 27.86 -9.27
N GLU A 252 -2.36 28.61 -10.12
CA GLU A 252 -3.71 28.27 -10.57
C GLU A 252 -3.74 26.99 -11.44
N GLU A 253 -2.79 26.85 -12.36
CA GLU A 253 -2.65 25.65 -13.19
C GLU A 253 -2.30 24.42 -12.34
N LEU A 254 -1.43 24.56 -11.33
CA LEU A 254 -1.10 23.48 -10.40
C LEU A 254 -2.28 23.07 -9.52
N LYS A 255 -3.10 24.04 -9.08
CA LYS A 255 -4.32 23.74 -8.32
C LYS A 255 -5.33 22.97 -9.15
N THR A 256 -5.57 23.43 -10.38
CA THR A 256 -6.48 22.74 -11.32
C THR A 256 -5.98 21.34 -11.67
N LEU A 257 -4.66 21.19 -11.86
CA LEU A 257 -4.03 19.89 -12.08
C LEU A 257 -4.21 18.96 -10.88
N LYS A 258 -4.09 19.47 -9.65
CA LYS A 258 -4.36 18.69 -8.44
C LYS A 258 -5.81 18.21 -8.37
N ASP A 259 -6.78 19.10 -8.56
CA ASP A 259 -8.20 18.74 -8.53
C ASP A 259 -8.54 17.71 -9.63
N GLU A 260 -7.88 17.81 -10.78
CA GLU A 260 -8.00 16.83 -11.86
C GLU A 260 -7.45 15.45 -11.47
N ILE A 261 -6.27 15.39 -10.85
CA ILE A 261 -5.67 14.13 -10.37
C ILE A 261 -6.53 13.49 -9.29
N ASP A 262 -7.05 14.30 -8.37
CA ASP A 262 -7.93 13.83 -7.30
C ASP A 262 -9.18 13.17 -7.89
N GLY A 263 -9.76 13.76 -8.95
CA GLY A 263 -10.85 13.15 -9.70
C GLY A 263 -10.46 11.85 -10.42
N LEU A 264 -9.25 11.78 -10.99
CA LEU A 264 -8.75 10.57 -11.65
C LEU A 264 -8.52 9.41 -10.67
N ILE A 265 -7.98 9.70 -9.49
CA ILE A 265 -7.78 8.72 -8.41
C ILE A 265 -9.14 8.23 -7.88
N ALA A 266 -10.09 9.14 -7.66
CA ALA A 266 -11.45 8.78 -7.26
C ALA A 266 -12.09 7.83 -8.28
N ASN A 267 -11.93 8.12 -9.58
CA ASN A 267 -12.43 7.28 -10.65
C ASN A 267 -11.73 5.92 -10.72
N LEU A 268 -10.42 5.86 -10.48
CA LEU A 268 -9.67 4.59 -10.41
C LEU A 268 -10.21 3.69 -9.29
N ILE A 269 -10.44 4.26 -8.10
CA ILE A 269 -11.02 3.52 -6.98
C ILE A 269 -12.45 3.07 -7.33
N LYS A 270 -13.28 3.96 -7.90
CA LYS A 270 -14.65 3.63 -8.32
C LYS A 270 -14.72 2.56 -9.41
N SER A 271 -13.82 2.57 -10.38
CA SER A 271 -13.87 1.67 -11.54
C SER A 271 -13.40 0.25 -11.24
N ARG A 272 -12.51 0.07 -10.24
CA ARG A 272 -11.96 -1.24 -9.89
C ARG A 272 -12.67 -1.89 -8.72
N LYS A 273 -12.90 -3.20 -8.84
CA LYS A 273 -13.42 -4.03 -7.74
C LYS A 273 -12.30 -4.44 -6.77
N GLU A 274 -11.13 -4.71 -7.32
CA GLU A 274 -9.93 -5.07 -6.58
C GLU A 274 -8.80 -4.11 -6.97
N LEU A 275 -8.10 -3.57 -5.98
CA LEU A 275 -7.09 -2.55 -6.16
C LEU A 275 -5.88 -2.87 -5.31
N GLU A 276 -4.70 -2.95 -5.93
CA GLU A 276 -3.46 -3.11 -5.19
C GLU A 276 -3.01 -1.77 -4.60
N THR A 277 -2.60 -1.77 -3.34
CA THR A 277 -2.14 -0.54 -2.69
C THR A 277 -0.86 0.02 -3.33
N SER A 278 -0.07 -0.83 -3.98
CA SER A 278 1.11 -0.45 -4.76
C SER A 278 0.79 0.52 -5.90
N GLU A 279 -0.37 0.33 -6.57
CA GLU A 279 -0.83 1.22 -7.65
C GLU A 279 -1.21 2.60 -7.12
N LEU A 280 -1.74 2.68 -5.89
CA LEU A 280 -2.13 3.93 -5.26
C LEU A 280 -0.97 4.66 -4.59
N ASN A 281 -0.01 3.95 -3.99
CA ASN A 281 1.08 4.58 -3.24
C ASN A 281 2.04 5.41 -4.11
N ALA A 282 2.01 5.24 -5.43
CA ALA A 282 2.69 6.13 -6.36
C ALA A 282 1.99 7.49 -6.55
N LEU A 283 0.72 7.59 -6.16
CA LEU A 283 -0.17 8.73 -6.40
C LEU A 283 -0.59 9.44 -5.11
N VAL A 284 -0.77 8.68 -4.03
CA VAL A 284 -1.21 9.19 -2.73
C VAL A 284 -0.23 8.78 -1.63
N LYS A 285 -0.17 9.58 -0.57
CA LYS A 285 0.72 9.32 0.58
C LYS A 285 0.11 8.31 1.54
N GLU A 286 -1.21 8.37 1.71
CA GLU A 286 -1.94 7.58 2.69
C GLU A 286 -3.26 7.05 2.10
N VAL A 287 -3.51 5.76 2.31
CA VAL A 287 -4.81 5.14 2.04
C VAL A 287 -5.43 4.69 3.35
N LYS A 288 -6.57 5.27 3.72
CA LYS A 288 -7.32 4.94 4.93
C LYS A 288 -8.60 4.21 4.53
N VAL A 289 -8.80 3.03 5.10
CA VAL A 289 -10.03 2.23 4.89
C VAL A 289 -10.81 2.23 6.18
N SER A 290 -12.04 2.71 6.12
CA SER A 290 -12.96 2.85 7.24
C SER A 290 -14.31 2.22 6.89
N ARG A 291 -15.24 2.25 7.83
CA ARG A 291 -16.62 1.75 7.63
C ARG A 291 -17.28 2.45 6.44
N GLY A 292 -17.54 1.69 5.37
CA GLY A 292 -18.32 2.13 4.21
C GLY A 292 -17.61 3.08 3.25
N GLU A 293 -16.31 3.32 3.41
CA GLU A 293 -15.57 4.25 2.56
C GLU A 293 -14.08 3.87 2.45
N ILE A 294 -13.45 4.33 1.37
CA ILE A 294 -11.99 4.34 1.18
C ILE A 294 -11.58 5.79 1.00
N LYS A 295 -10.58 6.22 1.77
CA LYS A 295 -9.96 7.55 1.71
C LYS A 295 -8.54 7.43 1.17
N ALA A 296 -8.20 8.25 0.19
CA ALA A 296 -6.88 8.33 -0.40
C ALA A 296 -6.45 9.80 -0.35
N ASP A 297 -5.59 10.17 0.61
CA ASP A 297 -5.34 11.56 1.02
C ASP A 297 -6.65 12.35 1.27
N ASN A 298 -6.96 13.35 0.43
CA ASN A 298 -8.18 14.18 0.55
C ASN A 298 -9.40 13.60 -0.18
N ILE A 299 -9.24 12.47 -0.85
CA ILE A 299 -10.24 11.89 -1.74
C ILE A 299 -11.01 10.86 -0.96
N THR A 300 -12.35 10.95 -0.96
CA THR A 300 -13.22 10.00 -0.27
C THR A 300 -14.13 9.31 -1.28
N VAL A 301 -14.16 7.98 -1.25
CA VAL A 301 -15.03 7.14 -2.08
C VAL A 301 -15.86 6.24 -1.18
N GLU A 302 -17.18 6.44 -1.17
CA GLU A 302 -18.11 5.56 -0.46
C GLU A 302 -18.23 4.21 -1.18
N THR A 303 -18.00 3.10 -0.47
CA THR A 303 -18.02 1.74 -1.02
C THR A 303 -18.14 0.70 0.09
N THR A 304 -18.73 -0.45 -0.20
CA THR A 304 -18.83 -1.60 0.73
C THR A 304 -18.43 -2.93 0.10
N ASP A 305 -17.98 -2.90 -1.15
CA ASP A 305 -17.80 -4.07 -2.01
C ASP A 305 -16.43 -4.11 -2.68
N LYS A 306 -15.64 -3.04 -2.54
CA LYS A 306 -14.28 -2.94 -3.06
C LYS A 306 -13.29 -3.64 -2.15
N LYS A 307 -12.24 -4.19 -2.78
CA LYS A 307 -11.16 -4.90 -2.10
C LYS A 307 -9.85 -4.18 -2.33
N MET A 308 -9.14 -3.87 -1.25
CA MET A 308 -7.75 -3.43 -1.30
C MET A 308 -6.84 -4.62 -1.04
N LEU A 309 -5.89 -4.86 -1.92
CA LEU A 309 -4.86 -5.88 -1.74
C LEU A 309 -3.60 -5.22 -1.19
N VAL A 310 -3.15 -5.68 -0.02
CA VAL A 310 -1.94 -5.18 0.66
C VAL A 310 -1.12 -6.36 1.16
N ASN A 311 0.20 -6.20 1.21
CA ASN A 311 1.09 -7.20 1.79
C ASN A 311 1.33 -6.89 3.27
N ILE A 312 1.14 -7.89 4.13
CA ILE A 312 1.60 -7.86 5.53
C ILE A 312 2.77 -8.84 5.62
N GLY A 313 3.98 -8.32 5.79
CA GLY A 313 5.19 -9.11 5.57
C GLY A 313 5.22 -9.64 4.13
N ASP A 314 5.41 -10.94 3.97
CA ASP A 314 5.44 -11.60 2.64
C ASP A 314 4.06 -12.13 2.20
N ARG A 315 2.98 -11.82 2.93
CA ARG A 315 1.65 -12.38 2.68
C ARG A 315 0.67 -11.33 2.17
N PRO A 316 0.06 -11.54 0.97
CA PRO A 316 -1.02 -10.67 0.51
C PRO A 316 -2.28 -10.94 1.34
N VAL A 317 -2.94 -9.86 1.76
CA VAL A 317 -4.24 -9.88 2.43
C VAL A 317 -5.22 -8.97 1.69
N SER A 318 -6.51 -9.28 1.80
CA SER A 318 -7.58 -8.48 1.20
C SER A 318 -8.31 -7.69 2.28
N ILE A 319 -8.48 -6.39 2.07
CA ILE A 319 -9.13 -5.46 2.99
C ILE A 319 -10.40 -4.92 2.33
N GLU A 320 -11.54 -5.10 2.99
CA GLU A 320 -12.86 -4.73 2.49
C GLU A 320 -13.55 -3.80 3.49
N PRO A 321 -13.95 -2.58 3.12
CA PRO A 321 -14.85 -1.78 3.93
C PRO A 321 -16.23 -2.42 3.93
N THR A 322 -16.88 -2.53 5.09
CA THR A 322 -18.26 -2.98 5.20
C THR A 322 -19.13 -1.88 5.79
N ALA A 323 -20.44 -2.09 5.77
CA ALA A 323 -21.38 -1.14 6.33
C ALA A 323 -21.26 -0.92 7.85
N SER A 324 -20.47 -1.70 8.60
CA SER A 324 -20.29 -1.56 10.06
C SER A 324 -18.83 -1.50 10.54
N GLN A 325 -17.90 -2.05 9.78
CA GLN A 325 -16.49 -2.24 10.16
C GLN A 325 -15.62 -2.45 8.91
N VAL A 326 -14.33 -2.69 9.10
CA VAL A 326 -13.41 -3.16 8.06
C VAL A 326 -13.13 -4.64 8.26
N LEU A 327 -13.13 -5.41 7.18
CA LEU A 327 -12.86 -6.84 7.16
C LEU A 327 -11.54 -7.10 6.45
N ILE A 328 -10.61 -7.79 7.12
CA ILE A 328 -9.36 -8.27 6.51
C ILE A 328 -9.46 -9.78 6.33
N ARG A 329 -9.30 -10.26 5.10
CA ARG A 329 -9.35 -11.67 4.73
C ARG A 329 -7.93 -12.19 4.51
N ASP A 330 -7.57 -13.23 5.24
CA ASP A 330 -6.23 -13.84 5.24
C ASP A 330 -6.33 -15.37 5.37
N LYS A 331 -6.03 -16.11 4.30
CA LYS A 331 -6.10 -17.59 4.22
C LYS A 331 -7.36 -18.21 4.85
N GLY A 332 -8.53 -17.61 4.62
CA GLY A 332 -9.81 -18.09 5.16
C GLY A 332 -10.14 -17.60 6.57
N LEU A 333 -9.23 -16.86 7.23
CA LEU A 333 -9.55 -16.10 8.43
C LEU A 333 -10.18 -14.76 8.05
N GLU A 334 -11.24 -14.41 8.78
CA GLU A 334 -11.88 -13.10 8.72
C GLU A 334 -11.52 -12.31 9.98
N VAL A 335 -10.75 -11.24 9.80
CA VAL A 335 -10.32 -10.34 10.86
C VAL A 335 -11.16 -9.08 10.84
N LYS A 336 -11.79 -8.75 11.95
CA LYS A 336 -12.60 -7.54 12.11
C LYS A 336 -11.78 -6.42 12.72
N THR A 337 -11.85 -5.22 12.15
CA THR A 337 -11.23 -4.00 12.71
C THR A 337 -12.11 -2.78 12.43
N GLY A 338 -11.94 -1.70 13.19
CA GLY A 338 -12.72 -0.48 12.98
C GLY A 338 -12.24 0.32 11.77
N GLU A 339 -10.92 0.50 11.66
CA GLU A 339 -10.26 1.32 10.66
C GLU A 339 -8.83 0.81 10.46
N VAL A 340 -8.32 0.96 9.24
CA VAL A 340 -6.90 0.71 8.93
C VAL A 340 -6.34 1.84 8.10
N VAL A 341 -5.04 2.08 8.25
CA VAL A 341 -4.30 3.10 7.50
C VAL A 341 -3.11 2.43 6.83
N ILE A 342 -2.94 2.65 5.53
CA ILE A 342 -1.89 2.08 4.71
C ILE A 342 -0.97 3.22 4.27
N LYS A 343 0.28 3.19 4.71
CA LYS A 343 1.32 4.18 4.37
C LYS A 343 2.51 3.44 3.82
N GLU A 344 2.99 3.81 2.64
CA GLU A 344 4.19 3.19 2.06
C GLU A 344 4.08 1.65 1.97
N ASN A 345 2.89 1.13 1.63
CA ASN A 345 2.52 -0.29 1.66
C ASN A 345 2.52 -0.98 3.05
N VAL A 346 2.67 -0.22 4.13
CA VAL A 346 2.63 -0.72 5.50
C VAL A 346 1.23 -0.55 6.09
N LEU A 347 0.63 -1.64 6.55
CA LEU A 347 -0.66 -1.64 7.22
C LEU A 347 -0.52 -1.19 8.68
N ASN A 348 -1.31 -0.21 9.09
CA ASN A 348 -1.36 0.33 10.45
C ASN A 348 -2.77 0.25 11.02
N VAL A 349 -2.87 -0.04 12.32
CA VAL A 349 -4.12 0.00 13.11
C VAL A 349 -3.88 0.84 14.35
N GLY A 350 -4.67 1.91 14.51
CA GLY A 350 -4.45 2.88 15.60
C GLY A 350 -3.07 3.56 15.54
N GLY A 351 -2.52 3.73 14.33
CA GLY A 351 -1.17 4.27 14.15
C GLY A 351 -0.04 3.30 14.50
N VAL A 352 -0.33 2.05 14.83
CA VAL A 352 0.67 1.01 15.07
C VAL A 352 0.76 0.07 13.88
N GLU A 353 2.00 -0.18 13.42
CA GLU A 353 2.31 -1.08 12.32
C GLU A 353 1.93 -2.54 12.64
N VAL A 354 1.34 -3.21 11.65
CA VAL A 354 1.03 -4.65 11.66
C VAL A 354 2.11 -5.38 10.85
N LYS A 355 2.96 -6.18 11.50
CA LYS A 355 4.10 -6.85 10.84
C LYS A 355 3.82 -8.30 10.44
N MET A 356 2.95 -8.97 11.17
CA MET A 356 2.57 -10.36 10.93
C MET A 356 1.08 -10.44 10.62
N SER A 357 0.72 -11.27 9.64
CA SER A 357 -0.68 -11.49 9.29
C SER A 357 -1.38 -12.38 10.32
N ALA A 358 -2.71 -12.37 10.37
CA ALA A 358 -3.47 -13.18 11.33
C ALA A 358 -3.25 -14.68 11.13
N SER A 359 -3.16 -15.15 9.88
CA SER A 359 -2.85 -16.54 9.55
C SER A 359 -1.45 -16.93 9.98
N GLU A 360 -0.47 -16.03 9.84
CA GLU A 360 0.90 -16.27 10.30
C GLU A 360 0.99 -16.39 11.82
N VAL A 361 0.29 -15.51 12.56
CA VAL A 361 0.21 -15.58 14.02
C VAL A 361 -0.50 -16.87 14.46
N ALA A 362 -1.61 -17.23 13.81
CA ALA A 362 -2.34 -18.46 14.11
C ALA A 362 -1.51 -19.73 13.84
N GLU A 363 -0.80 -19.79 12.70
CA GLU A 363 0.11 -20.87 12.34
C GLU A 363 1.27 -20.98 13.36
N LYS A 364 1.90 -19.86 13.71
CA LYS A 364 3.01 -19.82 14.69
C LYS A 364 2.59 -20.32 16.07
N LEU A 365 1.36 -20.04 16.49
CA LEU A 365 0.81 -20.46 17.77
C LEU A 365 0.10 -21.83 17.71
N ASN A 366 -0.01 -22.42 16.51
CA ASN A 366 -0.71 -23.67 16.24
C ASN A 366 -2.19 -23.63 16.68
N PHE A 367 -2.91 -22.56 16.33
CA PHE A 367 -4.33 -22.38 16.63
C PHE A 367 -5.18 -22.27 15.37
N ALA A 368 -6.45 -22.69 15.48
CA ALA A 368 -7.49 -22.49 14.46
C ALA A 368 -8.59 -21.59 15.04
N PRO A 369 -8.42 -20.25 15.00
CA PRO A 369 -9.40 -19.34 15.58
C PRO A 369 -10.70 -19.31 14.78
N LYS A 370 -11.84 -19.21 15.47
CA LYS A 370 -13.16 -19.05 14.85
C LYS A 370 -13.45 -17.61 14.46
N THR A 371 -12.98 -16.67 15.28
CA THR A 371 -13.14 -15.23 15.02
C THR A 371 -11.87 -14.53 15.42
N VAL A 372 -11.45 -13.54 14.62
CA VAL A 372 -10.30 -12.70 14.91
C VAL A 372 -10.75 -11.24 14.88
N GLU A 373 -10.34 -10.49 15.89
CA GLU A 373 -10.51 -9.03 15.95
C GLU A 373 -9.12 -8.41 16.04
N LEU A 374 -8.85 -7.34 15.28
CA LEU A 374 -7.61 -6.58 15.32
C LEU A 374 -7.91 -5.17 15.84
N LYS A 375 -7.16 -4.74 16.85
CA LYS A 375 -7.30 -3.42 17.46
C LYS A 375 -5.97 -2.95 18.01
N GLU A 376 -5.87 -1.65 18.27
CA GLU A 376 -4.80 -1.10 19.09
C GLU A 376 -5.12 -1.33 20.57
N GLU A 377 -4.16 -1.87 21.33
CA GLU A 377 -4.25 -2.02 22.78
C GLU A 377 -2.85 -1.80 23.38
N ASN A 378 -2.73 -0.82 24.29
CA ASN A 378 -1.47 -0.44 24.93
C ASN A 378 -0.35 -0.09 23.92
N ALA A 379 -0.66 0.76 22.92
CA ALA A 379 0.26 1.16 21.85
C ALA A 379 0.83 -0.03 21.04
N LYS A 380 0.07 -1.12 20.95
CA LYS A 380 0.38 -2.30 20.15
C LYS A 380 -0.81 -2.66 19.27
N ALA A 381 -0.55 -3.12 18.05
CA ALA A 381 -1.55 -3.81 17.26
C ALA A 381 -1.71 -5.24 17.82
N VAL A 382 -2.93 -5.61 18.23
CA VAL A 382 -3.21 -6.87 18.94
C VAL A 382 -4.34 -7.63 18.25
N TYR A 383 -4.08 -8.90 17.94
CA TYR A 383 -5.08 -9.86 17.51
C TYR A 383 -5.77 -10.50 18.72
N SER A 384 -7.08 -10.32 18.83
CA SER A 384 -7.95 -11.03 19.77
C SER A 384 -8.60 -12.21 19.06
N MET A 385 -8.09 -13.41 19.34
CA MET A 385 -8.51 -14.67 18.71
C MET A 385 -9.41 -15.46 19.64
N LYS A 386 -10.64 -15.76 19.21
CA LYS A 386 -11.54 -16.69 19.93
C LYS A 386 -11.33 -18.10 19.37
N ILE A 387 -10.90 -19.01 20.24
CA ILE A 387 -10.57 -20.40 19.89
C ILE A 387 -11.55 -21.31 20.63
N GLU A 388 -12.01 -22.35 19.93
CA GLU A 388 -12.75 -23.44 20.56
C GLU A 388 -11.82 -24.63 20.78
N GLU A 389 -11.74 -25.09 22.03
CA GLU A 389 -10.91 -26.20 22.44
C GLU A 389 -11.82 -27.28 23.04
N ARG A 390 -11.71 -28.51 22.54
CA ARG A 390 -12.45 -29.64 23.12
C ARG A 390 -11.73 -30.11 24.38
N ARG A 391 -12.48 -30.24 25.47
CA ARG A 391 -11.99 -30.69 26.79
C ARG A 391 -12.99 -31.66 27.43
N LYS A 392 -12.66 -32.17 28.61
CA LYS A 392 -13.55 -33.02 29.42
C LYS A 392 -13.83 -32.36 30.78
N LEU A 393 -15.10 -32.08 31.08
CA LEU A 393 -15.55 -31.61 32.39
C LEU A 393 -15.51 -32.80 33.36
N PHE A 394 -14.88 -32.62 34.52
CA PHE A 394 -14.62 -33.68 35.51
C PHE A 394 -13.90 -34.92 34.95
N GLY A 395 -13.20 -34.80 33.81
CA GLY A 395 -12.42 -35.88 33.20
C GLY A 395 -13.18 -36.82 32.26
N PHE A 396 -14.51 -36.74 32.16
CA PHE A 396 -15.30 -37.67 31.33
C PHE A 396 -16.35 -37.02 30.42
N ILE A 397 -16.91 -35.84 30.74
CA ILE A 397 -17.96 -35.22 29.92
C ILE A 397 -17.33 -34.32 28.85
N PRO A 398 -17.38 -34.65 27.55
CA PRO A 398 -16.80 -33.80 26.52
C PRO A 398 -17.57 -32.47 26.38
N LEU A 399 -16.84 -31.36 26.41
CA LEU A 399 -17.37 -30.02 26.14
C LEU A 399 -16.39 -29.20 25.27
N ASN A 400 -16.92 -28.24 24.52
CA ASN A 400 -16.12 -27.25 23.80
C ASN A 400 -16.02 -25.99 24.66
N ILE A 401 -14.82 -25.69 25.14
CA ILE A 401 -14.57 -24.43 25.85
C ILE A 401 -14.18 -23.34 24.83
N ARG A 402 -14.66 -22.13 25.05
CA ARG A 402 -14.22 -20.95 24.30
C ARG A 402 -13.17 -20.22 25.13
N LYS A 403 -11.99 -20.03 24.56
CA LYS A 403 -10.94 -19.18 25.14
C LYS A 403 -10.59 -18.04 24.19
N THR A 404 -10.14 -16.93 24.76
CA THR A 404 -9.69 -15.78 23.99
C THR A 404 -8.20 -15.60 24.21
N ILE A 405 -7.43 -15.54 23.13
CA ILE A 405 -5.99 -15.28 23.15
C ILE A 405 -5.75 -13.92 22.49
N ALA A 406 -5.08 -13.03 23.22
CA ALA A 406 -4.56 -11.78 22.66
C ALA A 406 -3.10 -12.01 22.25
N ALA A 407 -2.78 -11.81 20.98
CA ALA A 407 -1.42 -11.93 20.46
C ALA A 407 -0.97 -10.63 19.78
N ASP A 408 0.30 -10.30 19.95
CA ASP A 408 0.94 -9.12 19.35
C ASP A 408 1.06 -9.30 17.83
N ALA A 409 0.56 -8.37 17.04
CA ALA A 409 0.61 -8.42 15.58
C ALA A 409 1.98 -8.04 14.99
N GLY A 410 2.92 -7.58 15.83
CA GLY A 410 4.29 -7.28 15.46
C GLY A 410 5.21 -8.51 15.49
N ASN A 411 4.95 -9.47 16.38
CA ASN A 411 5.84 -10.62 16.61
C ASN A 411 5.14 -11.95 16.91
N GLY A 412 3.81 -11.98 17.02
CA GLY A 412 3.01 -13.17 17.29
C GLY A 412 3.09 -13.69 18.73
N GLN A 413 3.65 -12.93 19.69
CA GLN A 413 3.72 -13.34 21.09
C GLN A 413 2.35 -13.25 21.75
N ILE A 414 1.99 -14.26 22.56
CA ILE A 414 0.79 -14.21 23.40
C ILE A 414 0.98 -13.15 24.49
N LEU A 415 0.08 -12.17 24.52
CA LEU A 415 0.03 -11.11 25.52
C LEU A 415 -0.87 -11.51 26.69
N THR A 416 -2.05 -12.05 26.39
CA THR A 416 -2.98 -12.54 27.42
C THR A 416 -3.73 -13.78 26.94
N GLU A 417 -4.03 -14.68 27.88
CA GLU A 417 -4.94 -15.80 27.67
C GLU A 417 -6.11 -15.66 28.66
N ARG A 418 -7.33 -15.57 28.13
CA ARG A 418 -8.56 -15.53 28.94
C ARG A 418 -9.30 -16.85 28.77
N LEU A 419 -9.36 -17.58 29.86
CA LEU A 419 -10.10 -18.83 29.98
C LEU A 419 -11.47 -18.55 30.63
N PRO A 420 -12.49 -19.37 30.35
CA PRO A 420 -13.76 -19.27 31.06
C PRO A 420 -13.53 -19.59 32.55
N TRP A 421 -14.35 -19.00 33.43
CA TRP A 421 -14.20 -19.15 34.88
C TRP A 421 -14.24 -20.62 35.35
N TYR A 422 -14.96 -21.50 34.64
CA TYR A 422 -15.07 -22.92 34.95
C TYR A 422 -13.94 -23.78 34.37
N ASN A 423 -12.92 -23.18 33.74
CA ASN A 423 -11.83 -23.92 33.10
C ASN A 423 -11.09 -24.86 34.06
N PHE A 424 -10.99 -24.50 35.35
CA PHE A 424 -10.35 -25.33 36.38
C PHE A 424 -11.09 -26.67 36.63
N LEU A 425 -12.35 -26.79 36.23
CA LEU A 425 -13.14 -28.02 36.30
C LEU A 425 -12.93 -28.94 35.10
N THR A 426 -12.10 -28.53 34.13
CA THR A 426 -11.90 -29.23 32.86
C THR A 426 -10.49 -29.77 32.74
N THR A 427 -10.35 -30.95 32.12
CA THR A 427 -9.07 -31.52 31.70
C THR A 427 -9.02 -31.62 30.19
N LYS A 428 -7.81 -31.67 29.61
CA LYS A 428 -7.64 -31.90 28.17
C LYS A 428 -8.02 -33.32 27.78
#